data_AF-A0A8J7LCG0-F1
#
_entry.id   AF-A0A8J7LCG0-F1
#
_cell.length_a   1.000
_cell.length_b   1.000
_cell.length_c   1.000
_cell.angle_alpha   90.00
_cell.angle_beta   90.00
_cell.angle_gamma   90.00
#
_symmetry.space_group_name_H-M   'P 1'
#
loop_
_entity.id
_entity.type
_entity.pdbx_description
1 polymer ?
#
loop_
_entity_poly.entity_id
_entity_poly.type
_entity_poly.pdbx_seq_one_letter_code
_entity_poly.pdbx_strand_id
1 'polypeptide(L)'
;MIKFLFVDIDGTLTETISGETFKQNPQDVKVIEGADKAVTHYHNNGWTIIGVSNQGGCSSINPKTGKYYKELTDAIAEMQFTMQLIPELLSVYFCPDFEGRECWKILQLSASNVSQELPQFVGTYRKPDPGMILHNLESCLVEVGEAWMVGDRPEDEQCATNAGINFCPANVWRDRFRPGVFEHQITPGQLKFLEGIDYGRLEQ
;
A
#
# COMPACT_ATOMS: atom_id res chain seq x y z
N MET A 1 5.18 -3.89 -21.40
CA MET A 1 5.29 -2.98 -20.25
C MET A 1 4.33 -3.42 -19.16
N ILE A 2 4.79 -3.45 -17.91
CA ILE A 2 3.96 -3.76 -16.74
C ILE A 2 3.41 -2.47 -16.10
N LYS A 3 2.26 -2.57 -15.43
CA LYS A 3 1.68 -1.47 -14.65
C LYS A 3 1.65 -1.85 -13.18
N PHE A 4 2.19 -1.02 -12.30
CA PHE A 4 2.20 -1.26 -10.86
C PHE A 4 1.22 -0.35 -10.13
N LEU A 5 0.41 -0.95 -9.27
CA LEU A 5 -0.41 -0.22 -8.31
C LEU A 5 0.06 -0.59 -6.91
N PHE A 6 0.85 0.30 -6.31
CA PHE A 6 1.19 0.23 -4.90
C PHE A 6 0.04 0.81 -4.09
N VAL A 7 -0.37 0.10 -3.04
CA VAL A 7 -1.49 0.50 -2.18
C VAL A 7 -1.07 0.42 -0.74
N ASP A 8 -1.32 1.48 0.03
CA ASP A 8 -1.29 1.38 1.48
C ASP A 8 -2.35 0.37 1.97
N ILE A 9 -2.17 -0.16 3.18
CA ILE A 9 -3.08 -1.15 3.77
C ILE A 9 -4.03 -0.52 4.79
N ASP A 10 -3.50 0.18 5.80
CA ASP A 10 -4.24 0.58 6.99
C ASP A 10 -4.76 2.02 6.85
N GLY A 11 -6.06 2.17 6.58
CA GLY A 11 -6.69 3.44 6.17
C GLY A 11 -6.96 3.53 4.66
N THR A 12 -6.31 2.65 3.90
CA THR A 12 -6.44 2.59 2.44
C THR A 12 -7.25 1.39 1.95
N LEU A 13 -6.81 0.15 2.22
CA LEU A 13 -7.59 -1.04 1.88
C LEU A 13 -8.48 -1.48 3.03
N THR A 14 -8.00 -1.33 4.25
CA THR A 14 -8.60 -1.92 5.44
C THR A 14 -8.64 -0.94 6.60
N GLU A 15 -9.61 -1.15 7.49
CA GLU A 15 -9.72 -0.45 8.76
C GLU A 15 -9.97 -1.45 9.89
N THR A 16 -9.75 -1.01 11.13
CA THR A 16 -9.98 -1.86 12.29
C THR A 16 -11.48 -2.09 12.51
N ILE A 17 -11.86 -3.29 12.96
CA ILE A 17 -13.25 -3.55 13.38
C ILE A 17 -13.51 -2.90 14.73
N SER A 18 -12.51 -2.90 15.61
CA SER A 18 -12.54 -2.33 16.96
C SER A 18 -12.64 -0.80 17.00
N GLY A 19 -12.18 -0.11 15.93
CA GLY A 19 -12.04 1.35 15.91
C GLY A 19 -10.76 1.86 16.59
N GLU A 20 -9.92 0.96 17.11
CA GLU A 20 -8.61 1.30 17.68
C GLU A 20 -7.61 1.68 16.58
N THR A 21 -6.59 2.46 16.94
CA THR A 21 -5.53 2.88 15.99
C THR A 21 -4.70 1.70 15.48
N PHE A 22 -4.47 0.70 16.33
CA PHE A 22 -3.79 -0.53 15.95
C PHE A 22 -4.76 -1.70 16.04
N LYS A 23 -4.64 -2.66 15.12
CA LYS A 23 -5.39 -3.91 15.18
C LYS A 23 -5.08 -4.65 16.47
N GLN A 24 -6.13 -5.06 17.18
CA GLN A 24 -5.99 -5.74 18.47
C GLN A 24 -5.65 -7.23 18.32
N ASN A 25 -5.90 -7.81 17.15
CA ASN A 25 -5.52 -9.15 16.74
C ASN A 25 -5.56 -9.25 15.20
N PRO A 26 -5.00 -10.30 14.56
CA PRO A 26 -4.94 -10.40 13.09
C PRO A 26 -6.29 -10.38 12.36
N GLN A 27 -7.40 -10.70 13.05
CA GLN A 27 -8.76 -10.68 12.47
C GLN A 27 -9.51 -9.38 12.79
N ASP A 28 -8.91 -8.44 13.52
CA ASP A 28 -9.46 -7.10 13.77
C ASP A 28 -9.29 -6.19 12.55
N VAL A 29 -9.79 -6.66 11.40
CA VAL A 29 -9.66 -5.99 10.12
C VAL A 29 -10.87 -6.26 9.26
N LYS A 30 -11.36 -5.20 8.61
CA LYS A 30 -12.38 -5.28 7.57
C LYS A 30 -11.97 -4.41 6.39
N VAL A 31 -12.43 -4.80 5.21
CA VAL A 31 -12.20 -4.03 3.98
C VAL A 31 -12.99 -2.73 4.05
N ILE A 32 -12.34 -1.60 3.73
CA ILE A 32 -13.01 -0.31 3.63
C ILE A 32 -13.92 -0.34 2.40
N GLU A 33 -15.14 0.19 2.54
CA GLU A 33 -16.12 0.22 1.46
C GLU A 33 -15.52 0.74 0.14
N GLY A 34 -15.66 -0.05 -0.93
CA GLY A 34 -15.18 0.29 -2.26
C GLY A 34 -13.73 -0.12 -2.56
N ALA A 35 -12.93 -0.47 -1.55
CA ALA A 35 -11.54 -0.88 -1.75
C ALA A 35 -11.44 -2.21 -2.51
N ASP A 36 -12.24 -3.21 -2.15
CA ASP A 36 -12.33 -4.50 -2.86
C ASP A 36 -12.65 -4.30 -4.35
N LYS A 37 -13.71 -3.56 -4.65
CA LYS A 37 -14.14 -3.25 -6.02
C LYS A 37 -13.07 -2.49 -6.80
N ALA A 38 -12.39 -1.55 -6.16
CA ALA A 38 -11.30 -0.80 -6.77
C ALA A 38 -10.14 -1.74 -7.11
N VAL A 39 -9.68 -2.56 -6.16
CA VAL A 39 -8.62 -3.57 -6.41
C VAL A 39 -9.03 -4.50 -7.57
N THR A 40 -10.21 -5.11 -7.51
CA THR A 40 -10.71 -6.00 -8.58
C THR A 40 -10.73 -5.30 -9.93
N HIS A 41 -11.17 -4.03 -9.99
CA HIS A 41 -11.17 -3.24 -11.23
C HIS A 41 -9.76 -3.08 -11.80
N TYR A 42 -8.78 -2.63 -10.99
CA TYR A 42 -7.41 -2.42 -11.47
C TYR A 42 -6.72 -3.74 -11.83
N HIS A 43 -6.93 -4.80 -11.06
CA HIS A 43 -6.43 -6.14 -11.37
C HIS A 43 -6.93 -6.61 -12.75
N ASN A 44 -8.24 -6.51 -13.00
CA ASN A 44 -8.85 -6.91 -14.28
C ASN A 44 -8.39 -6.03 -15.46
N ASN A 45 -7.90 -4.82 -15.19
CA ASN A 45 -7.31 -3.93 -16.18
C ASN A 45 -5.78 -4.07 -16.30
N GLY A 46 -5.22 -5.19 -15.81
CA GLY A 46 -3.82 -5.58 -16.03
C GLY A 46 -2.82 -4.83 -15.14
N TRP A 47 -3.26 -4.33 -13.99
CA TRP A 47 -2.35 -3.79 -12.97
C TRP A 47 -1.87 -4.88 -12.03
N THR A 48 -0.57 -4.88 -11.74
CA THR A 48 0.03 -5.67 -10.68
C THR A 48 -0.09 -4.89 -9.37
N ILE A 49 -0.89 -5.41 -8.43
CA ILE A 49 -1.22 -4.72 -7.19
C ILE A 49 -0.35 -5.24 -6.04
N ILE A 50 0.33 -4.33 -5.36
CA ILE A 50 1.27 -4.64 -4.27
C ILE A 50 0.92 -3.77 -3.05
N GLY A 51 0.69 -4.40 -1.91
CA GLY A 51 0.51 -3.69 -0.65
C GLY A 51 1.83 -3.14 -0.11
N VAL A 52 1.85 -1.92 0.43
CA VAL A 52 3.03 -1.33 1.11
C VAL A 52 2.62 -0.68 2.44
N SER A 53 3.10 -1.20 3.56
CA SER A 53 2.61 -0.79 4.90
C SER A 53 3.71 -0.47 5.90
N ASN A 54 3.50 0.57 6.71
CA ASN A 54 4.32 0.89 7.87
C ASN A 54 3.74 0.22 9.13
N GLN A 55 4.39 -0.82 9.65
CA GLN A 55 3.94 -1.58 10.82
C GLN A 55 4.64 -1.13 12.12
N GLY A 56 4.49 0.16 12.46
CA GLY A 56 5.16 0.77 13.63
C GLY A 56 4.78 0.15 14.99
N GLY A 57 3.68 -0.58 15.08
CA GLY A 57 3.29 -1.33 16.28
C GLY A 57 4.34 -2.36 16.73
N CYS A 58 5.15 -2.87 15.79
CA CYS A 58 6.26 -3.79 16.07
C CYS A 58 7.46 -3.13 16.75
N SER A 59 7.54 -1.80 16.72
CA SER A 59 8.64 -1.04 17.34
C SER A 59 8.17 -0.04 18.39
N SER A 60 6.86 0.06 18.59
CA SER A 60 6.25 0.93 19.60
C SER A 60 6.03 0.15 20.90
N ILE A 61 6.49 0.68 22.04
CA ILE A 61 6.26 0.07 23.35
C ILE A 61 4.94 0.58 23.93
N ASN A 62 4.08 -0.36 24.34
CA ASN A 62 2.87 -0.09 25.09
C ASN A 62 3.24 0.28 26.54
N PRO A 63 2.94 1.51 27.00
CA PRO A 63 3.35 1.98 28.32
C PRO A 63 2.63 1.24 29.47
N LYS A 64 1.50 0.58 29.20
CA LYS A 64 0.74 -0.17 30.22
C LYS A 64 1.32 -1.56 30.44
N THR A 65 1.82 -2.22 29.39
CA THR A 65 2.29 -3.62 29.46
C THR A 65 3.81 -3.74 29.46
N GLY A 66 4.53 -2.69 29.03
CA GLY A 66 5.98 -2.71 28.84
C GLY A 66 6.44 -3.58 27.66
N LYS A 67 5.52 -4.04 26.81
CA LYS A 67 5.78 -4.85 25.61
C LYS A 67 5.51 -4.05 24.34
N TYR A 68 5.94 -4.55 23.20
CA TYR A 68 5.54 -3.97 21.91
C TYR A 68 4.01 -4.01 21.76
N TYR A 69 3.46 -3.06 21.01
CA TYR A 69 2.02 -3.05 20.68
C TYR A 69 1.63 -4.24 19.79
N LYS A 70 2.58 -4.75 19.00
CA LYS A 70 2.36 -5.85 18.07
C LYS A 70 3.63 -6.69 17.96
N GLU A 71 3.52 -8.02 17.98
CA GLU A 71 4.65 -8.89 17.64
C GLU A 71 4.79 -8.99 16.11
N LEU A 72 5.98 -9.26 15.61
CA LEU A 72 6.22 -9.40 14.18
C LEU A 72 5.35 -10.51 13.54
N THR A 73 5.13 -11.60 14.27
CA THR A 73 4.25 -12.70 13.83
C THR A 73 2.80 -12.27 13.66
N ASP A 74 2.33 -11.33 14.49
CA ASP A 74 0.97 -10.79 14.36
C ASP A 74 0.86 -9.89 13.14
N ALA A 75 1.87 -9.06 12.87
CA ALA A 75 1.93 -8.25 11.65
C ALA A 75 1.93 -9.13 10.39
N ILE A 76 2.70 -10.22 10.38
CA ILE A 76 2.70 -11.19 9.28
C ILE A 76 1.29 -11.80 9.09
N ALA A 77 0.69 -12.31 10.17
CA ALA A 77 -0.63 -12.95 10.11
C ALA A 77 -1.72 -11.97 9.64
N GLU A 78 -1.63 -10.71 10.05
CA GLU A 78 -2.52 -9.64 9.64
C GLU A 78 -2.42 -9.32 8.15
N MET A 79 -1.21 -9.23 7.61
CA MET A 79 -1.00 -9.01 6.18
C MET A 79 -1.50 -10.22 5.36
N GLN A 80 -1.27 -11.45 5.85
CA GLN A 80 -1.80 -12.66 5.23
C GLN A 80 -3.33 -12.69 5.23
N PHE A 81 -3.97 -12.33 6.35
CA PHE A 81 -5.42 -12.24 6.43
C PHE A 81 -5.98 -11.13 5.52
N THR A 82 -5.27 -9.99 5.40
CA THR A 82 -5.61 -8.94 4.43
C THR A 82 -5.59 -9.49 3.00
N MET A 83 -4.59 -10.30 2.63
CA MET A 83 -4.54 -10.97 1.33
C MET A 83 -5.60 -12.07 1.15
N GLN A 84 -6.18 -12.61 2.23
CA GLN A 84 -7.34 -13.50 2.13
C GLN A 84 -8.62 -12.73 1.84
N LEU A 85 -8.77 -11.54 2.43
CA LEU A 85 -9.89 -10.64 2.14
C LEU A 85 -9.80 -10.02 0.74
N ILE A 86 -8.58 -9.80 0.25
CA ILE A 86 -8.28 -9.14 -1.03
C ILE A 86 -7.28 -10.00 -1.82
N PRO A 87 -7.74 -11.12 -2.43
CA PRO A 87 -6.88 -12.11 -3.07
C PRO A 87 -6.18 -11.62 -4.36
N GLU A 88 -6.61 -10.49 -4.92
CA GLU A 88 -5.99 -9.87 -6.09
C GLU A 88 -4.65 -9.16 -5.77
N LEU A 89 -4.30 -9.00 -4.49
CA LEU A 89 -2.95 -8.56 -4.11
C LEU A 89 -1.93 -9.63 -4.48
N LEU A 90 -0.93 -9.27 -5.29
CA LEU A 90 0.17 -10.19 -5.62
C LEU A 90 1.04 -10.49 -4.39
N SER A 91 1.32 -9.45 -3.60
CA SER A 91 2.10 -9.53 -2.37
C SER A 91 1.89 -8.27 -1.53
N VAL A 92 2.26 -8.34 -0.26
CA VAL A 92 2.36 -7.16 0.61
C VAL A 92 3.80 -7.04 1.10
N TYR A 93 4.37 -5.84 1.02
CA TYR A 93 5.62 -5.49 1.66
C TYR A 93 5.30 -4.63 2.89
N PHE A 94 5.95 -4.89 4.00
CA PHE A 94 5.83 -4.01 5.16
C PHE A 94 7.16 -3.79 5.88
N CYS A 95 7.27 -2.62 6.50
CA CYS A 95 8.39 -2.25 7.36
C CYS A 95 7.97 -2.26 8.85
N PRO A 96 8.54 -3.12 9.70
CA PRO A 96 8.18 -3.20 11.13
C PRO A 96 8.89 -2.17 12.01
N ASP A 97 9.99 -1.57 11.55
CA ASP A 97 10.83 -0.69 12.35
C ASP A 97 10.69 0.79 11.99
N PHE A 98 11.17 1.65 12.89
CA PHE A 98 11.13 3.09 12.69
C PHE A 98 12.30 3.58 11.82
N GLU A 99 13.38 2.82 11.80
CA GLU A 99 14.61 3.14 11.10
C GLU A 99 14.59 2.69 9.63
N GLY A 100 13.52 2.01 9.17
CA GLY A 100 13.39 1.57 7.79
C GLY A 100 14.36 0.48 7.39
N ARG A 101 14.92 -0.27 8.33
CA ARG A 101 15.98 -1.26 8.10
C ARG A 101 15.44 -2.62 7.66
N GLU A 102 14.25 -2.98 8.11
CA GLU A 102 13.62 -4.24 7.77
C GLU A 102 12.49 -4.07 6.76
N CYS A 103 12.42 -5.03 5.83
CA CYS A 103 11.34 -5.19 4.89
C CYS A 103 10.92 -6.66 4.83
N TRP A 104 9.63 -6.90 5.00
CA TRP A 104 9.04 -8.23 4.95
C TRP A 104 8.11 -8.33 3.76
N LYS A 105 8.36 -9.32 2.91
CA LYS A 105 7.49 -9.69 1.80
C LYS A 105 6.55 -10.80 2.24
N ILE A 106 5.26 -10.56 2.06
CA ILE A 106 4.18 -11.45 2.44
C ILE A 106 3.47 -11.95 1.19
N LEU A 107 3.33 -13.26 1.14
CA LEU A 107 2.49 -14.00 0.20
C LEU A 107 1.42 -14.74 1.02
N GLN A 108 0.37 -15.22 0.36
CA GLN A 108 -0.74 -15.88 1.04
C GLN A 108 -0.31 -17.03 1.97
N LEU A 109 0.76 -17.74 1.62
CA LEU A 109 1.23 -18.93 2.35
C LEU A 109 2.67 -18.82 2.88
N SER A 110 3.35 -17.69 2.68
CA SER A 110 4.73 -17.52 3.13
C SER A 110 5.06 -16.07 3.47
N ALA A 111 6.09 -15.90 4.28
CA ALA A 111 6.65 -14.60 4.66
C ALA A 111 8.18 -14.71 4.64
N SER A 112 8.83 -13.69 4.08
CA SER A 112 10.29 -13.64 3.98
C SER A 112 10.78 -12.24 4.31
N ASN A 113 11.83 -12.14 5.12
CA ASN A 113 12.58 -10.90 5.27
C ASN A 113 13.42 -10.70 3.99
N VAL A 114 13.19 -9.60 3.28
CA VAL A 114 13.82 -9.29 1.99
C VAL A 114 14.85 -8.17 2.09
N SER A 115 15.14 -7.69 3.31
CA SER A 115 15.98 -6.51 3.54
C SER A 115 17.39 -6.63 2.96
N GLN A 116 17.90 -7.85 2.80
CA GLN A 116 19.25 -8.11 2.27
C GLN A 116 19.26 -8.48 0.78
N GLU A 117 18.09 -8.58 0.12
CA GLU A 117 18.05 -8.85 -1.32
C GLU A 117 18.57 -7.65 -2.13
N LEU A 118 18.25 -6.43 -1.69
CA LEU A 118 18.72 -5.17 -2.28
C LEU A 118 19.27 -4.25 -1.16
N PRO A 119 20.51 -4.48 -0.69
CA PRO A 119 21.08 -3.79 0.48
C PRO A 119 21.12 -2.27 0.37
N GLN A 120 21.09 -1.71 -0.84
CA GLN A 120 21.03 -0.26 -1.08
C GLN A 120 19.77 0.41 -0.52
N PHE A 121 18.70 -0.36 -0.27
CA PHE A 121 17.45 0.16 0.29
C PHE A 121 17.31 -0.02 1.80
N VAL A 122 18.26 -0.69 2.47
CA VAL A 122 18.26 -0.80 3.93
C VAL A 122 18.33 0.59 4.56
N GLY A 123 17.39 0.89 5.45
CA GLY A 123 17.22 2.21 6.06
C GLY A 123 16.23 3.12 5.33
N THR A 124 15.61 2.64 4.25
CA THR A 124 14.66 3.41 3.43
C THR A 124 13.32 2.70 3.24
N TYR A 125 13.07 1.59 3.93
CA TYR A 125 11.84 0.80 3.74
C TYR A 125 10.61 1.40 4.42
N ARG A 126 10.78 2.32 5.39
CA ARG A 126 9.67 2.96 6.07
C ARG A 126 9.20 4.19 5.28
N LYS A 127 7.92 4.25 4.90
CA LYS A 127 7.33 5.46 4.30
C LYS A 127 7.53 6.64 5.27
N PRO A 128 7.95 7.84 4.80
CA PRO A 128 7.91 8.32 3.42
C PRO A 128 9.10 7.92 2.55
N ASP A 129 10.06 7.13 3.04
CA ASP A 129 11.12 6.62 2.18
C ASP A 129 10.60 5.54 1.21
N PRO A 130 11.15 5.45 -0.01
CA PRO A 130 10.52 4.71 -1.10
C PRO A 130 11.00 3.24 -1.20
N GLY A 131 11.77 2.73 -0.23
CA GLY A 131 12.48 1.46 -0.34
C GLY A 131 11.56 0.26 -0.67
N MET A 132 10.35 0.19 -0.10
CA MET A 132 9.40 -0.89 -0.43
C MET A 132 8.95 -0.86 -1.89
N ILE A 133 8.76 0.35 -2.46
CA ILE A 133 8.34 0.55 -3.84
C ILE A 133 9.52 0.26 -4.77
N LEU A 134 10.68 0.88 -4.53
CA LEU A 134 11.86 0.73 -5.36
C LEU A 134 12.37 -0.72 -5.38
N HIS A 135 12.24 -1.46 -4.27
CA HIS A 135 12.55 -2.89 -4.24
C HIS A 135 11.79 -3.67 -5.32
N ASN A 136 10.51 -3.37 -5.51
CA ASN A 136 9.67 -4.03 -6.51
C ASN A 136 9.96 -3.53 -7.93
N LEU A 137 10.23 -2.24 -8.11
CA LEU A 137 10.56 -1.67 -9.41
C LEU A 137 11.93 -2.16 -9.93
N GLU A 138 12.96 -2.20 -9.07
CA GLU A 138 14.29 -2.70 -9.46
C GLU A 138 14.34 -4.22 -9.66
N SER A 139 13.53 -4.97 -8.91
CA SER A 139 13.41 -6.42 -9.11
C SER A 139 12.62 -6.80 -10.38
N CYS A 140 12.03 -5.83 -11.08
CA CYS A 140 11.21 -6.08 -12.24
C CYS A 140 12.07 -6.34 -13.48
N LEU A 141 11.95 -7.55 -14.06
CA LEU A 141 12.69 -7.94 -15.27
C LEU A 141 12.06 -7.42 -16.57
N VAL A 142 10.93 -6.71 -16.49
CA VAL A 142 10.20 -6.16 -17.63
C VAL A 142 10.08 -4.65 -17.48
N GLU A 143 10.01 -3.95 -18.61
CA GLU A 143 9.86 -2.49 -18.61
C GLU A 143 8.59 -2.05 -17.87
N VAL A 144 8.76 -1.15 -16.90
CA VAL A 144 7.65 -0.51 -16.17
C VAL A 144 7.08 0.60 -17.02
N GLY A 145 5.82 0.45 -17.44
CA GLY A 145 5.12 1.45 -18.23
C GLY A 145 4.44 2.51 -17.38
N GLU A 146 3.81 2.10 -16.27
CA GLU A 146 3.07 3.00 -15.40
C GLU A 146 3.14 2.51 -13.94
N ALA A 147 3.33 3.43 -13.00
CA ALA A 147 3.34 3.11 -11.58
C ALA A 147 2.60 4.19 -10.78
N TRP A 148 1.75 3.75 -9.85
CA TRP A 148 0.98 4.60 -8.97
C TRP A 148 1.07 4.10 -7.53
N MET A 149 1.04 5.03 -6.59
CA MET A 149 0.80 4.79 -5.17
C MET A 149 -0.59 5.33 -4.80
N VAL A 150 -1.36 4.54 -4.07
CA VAL A 150 -2.61 4.96 -3.42
C VAL A 150 -2.44 4.89 -1.92
N GLY A 151 -2.78 5.98 -1.21
CA GLY A 151 -2.67 6.04 0.24
C GLY A 151 -3.53 7.14 0.85
N ASP A 152 -3.78 7.06 2.16
CA ASP A 152 -4.60 8.01 2.92
C ASP A 152 -3.77 9.04 3.69
N ARG A 153 -2.44 8.84 3.80
CA ARG A 153 -1.58 9.68 4.63
C ARG A 153 -0.58 10.51 3.81
N PRO A 154 -0.11 11.66 4.34
CA PRO A 154 0.94 12.45 3.70
C PRO A 154 2.24 11.65 3.46
N GLU A 155 2.54 10.66 4.30
CA GLU A 155 3.72 9.80 4.11
C GLU A 155 3.61 8.92 2.85
N ASP A 156 2.40 8.57 2.40
CA ASP A 156 2.19 7.82 1.16
C ASP A 156 2.44 8.67 -0.07
N GLU A 157 1.94 9.91 -0.07
CA GLU A 157 2.17 10.89 -1.13
C GLU A 157 3.66 11.23 -1.25
N GLN A 158 4.32 11.44 -0.12
CA GLN A 158 5.76 11.71 -0.11
C GLN A 158 6.56 10.47 -0.54
N CYS A 159 6.14 9.27 -0.17
CA CYS A 159 6.75 8.02 -0.65
C CYS A 159 6.64 7.88 -2.18
N ALA A 160 5.47 8.15 -2.75
CA ALA A 160 5.26 8.16 -4.20
C ALA A 160 6.21 9.17 -4.89
N THR A 161 6.29 10.37 -4.33
CA THR A 161 7.18 11.44 -4.81
C THR A 161 8.65 11.01 -4.76
N ASN A 162 9.09 10.44 -3.64
CA ASN A 162 10.46 9.96 -3.44
C ASN A 162 10.81 8.78 -4.37
N ALA A 163 9.83 7.94 -4.72
CA ALA A 163 9.97 6.86 -5.68
C ALA A 163 9.91 7.33 -7.15
N GLY A 164 9.53 8.60 -7.40
CA GLY A 164 9.32 9.13 -8.74
C GLY A 164 8.10 8.54 -9.46
N ILE A 165 7.07 8.12 -8.73
CA ILE A 165 5.83 7.56 -9.28
C ILE A 165 4.62 8.45 -8.97
N ASN A 166 3.50 8.20 -9.65
CA ASN A 166 2.29 8.99 -9.47
C ASN A 166 1.58 8.67 -8.13
N PHE A 167 0.78 9.61 -7.63
CA PHE A 167 0.00 9.44 -6.39
C PHE A 167 -1.49 9.72 -6.59
N CYS A 168 -2.34 8.90 -5.97
CA CYS A 168 -3.78 9.12 -5.88
C CYS A 168 -4.25 8.97 -4.42
N PRO A 169 -4.98 9.95 -3.84
CA PRO A 169 -5.54 9.81 -2.50
C PRO A 169 -6.54 8.64 -2.42
N ALA A 170 -6.49 7.88 -1.33
CA ALA A 170 -7.28 6.67 -1.17
C ALA A 170 -8.79 6.90 -1.21
N ASN A 171 -9.29 8.01 -0.66
CA ASN A 171 -10.70 8.38 -0.74
C ASN A 171 -11.15 8.65 -2.18
N VAL A 172 -10.37 9.43 -2.94
CA VAL A 172 -10.63 9.71 -4.36
C VAL A 172 -10.69 8.41 -5.16
N TRP A 173 -9.75 7.50 -4.90
CA TRP A 173 -9.68 6.20 -5.59
C TRP A 173 -10.88 5.29 -5.27
N ARG A 174 -11.25 5.15 -3.98
CA ARG A 174 -12.36 4.27 -3.55
C ARG A 174 -13.74 4.83 -3.88
N ASP A 175 -13.94 6.14 -3.77
CA ASP A 175 -15.26 6.76 -3.92
C ASP A 175 -15.88 6.53 -5.30
N ARG A 176 -15.06 6.23 -6.32
CA ARG A 176 -15.52 5.78 -7.65
C ARG A 176 -16.32 4.49 -7.63
N PHE A 177 -16.12 3.65 -6.62
CA PHE A 177 -16.73 2.33 -6.50
C PHE A 177 -17.76 2.26 -5.37
N ARG A 178 -18.04 3.40 -4.73
CA ARG A 178 -19.03 3.55 -3.67
C ARG A 178 -20.33 4.13 -4.21
N PRO A 179 -21.48 3.75 -3.64
CA PRO A 179 -22.74 4.39 -3.99
C PRO A 179 -22.74 5.85 -3.53
N GLY A 180 -23.14 6.77 -4.41
CA GLY A 180 -23.25 8.20 -4.10
C GLY A 180 -22.59 9.10 -5.14
N VAL A 181 -22.60 10.39 -4.87
CA VAL A 181 -21.87 11.41 -5.64
C VAL A 181 -20.84 12.01 -4.70
N PHE A 182 -19.57 11.93 -5.09
CA PHE A 182 -18.45 12.44 -4.33
C PHE A 182 -17.70 13.44 -5.21
N GLU A 183 -17.52 14.66 -4.69
CA GLU A 183 -16.78 15.71 -5.38
C GLU A 183 -15.32 15.71 -4.91
N HIS A 184 -14.40 15.57 -5.87
CA HIS A 184 -12.97 15.58 -5.62
C HIS A 184 -12.28 16.55 -6.57
N GLN A 185 -11.29 17.29 -6.06
CA GLN A 185 -10.35 17.99 -6.92
C GLN A 185 -9.25 17.01 -7.31
N ILE A 186 -9.13 16.73 -8.62
CA ILE A 186 -8.17 15.77 -9.15
C ILE A 186 -7.32 16.39 -10.26
N THR A 187 -6.08 15.94 -10.37
CA THR A 187 -5.16 16.35 -11.44
C THR A 187 -5.54 15.68 -12.77
N PRO A 188 -5.10 16.20 -13.93
CA PRO A 188 -5.29 15.52 -15.21
C PRO A 188 -4.72 14.10 -15.23
N GLY A 189 -3.58 13.87 -14.57
CA GLY A 189 -2.99 12.54 -14.44
C GLY A 189 -3.89 11.59 -13.63
N GLN A 190 -4.44 12.06 -12.52
CA GLN A 190 -5.40 11.28 -11.72
C GLN A 190 -6.68 11.00 -12.51
N LEU A 191 -7.20 11.97 -13.28
CA LEU A 191 -8.36 11.76 -14.12
C LEU A 191 -8.13 10.69 -15.19
N LYS A 192 -6.95 10.67 -15.81
CA LYS A 192 -6.55 9.60 -16.73
C LYS A 192 -6.42 8.24 -16.04
N PHE A 193 -5.78 8.21 -14.87
CA PHE A 193 -5.61 6.99 -14.08
C PHE A 193 -6.93 6.39 -13.59
N LEU A 194 -7.86 7.25 -13.20
CA LEU A 194 -9.16 6.86 -12.68
C LEU A 194 -10.10 6.50 -13.84
N GLU A 195 -10.33 7.42 -14.78
CA GLU A 195 -11.39 7.29 -15.78
C GLU A 195 -10.91 6.79 -17.15
N GLY A 196 -9.59 6.63 -17.35
CA GLY A 196 -9.02 6.36 -18.67
C GLY A 196 -9.16 7.52 -19.64
N ILE A 197 -9.56 8.71 -19.17
CA ILE A 197 -9.80 9.90 -20.00
C ILE A 197 -8.50 10.69 -20.12
N ASP A 198 -7.93 10.72 -21.32
CA ASP A 198 -6.79 11.59 -21.64
C ASP A 198 -7.30 12.90 -22.23
N TYR A 199 -7.30 13.97 -21.42
CA TYR A 199 -7.40 15.32 -21.96
C TYR A 199 -6.02 15.65 -22.52
N GLY A 200 -5.81 15.28 -23.79
CA GLY A 200 -4.57 15.57 -24.50
C GLY A 200 -4.13 17.02 -24.25
N ARG A 201 -2.82 17.26 -24.19
CA ARG A 201 -2.25 18.61 -24.02
C ARG A 201 -3.03 19.55 -24.94
N LEU A 202 -3.79 20.48 -24.37
CA LEU A 202 -4.18 21.67 -25.10
C LEU A 202 -2.85 22.35 -25.40
N GLU A 203 -2.33 22.14 -26.61
CA GLU A 203 -1.20 22.87 -27.14
C GLU A 203 -1.53 24.36 -26.97
N GLN A 204 -0.80 25.03 -26.08
CA GLN A 204 -0.67 26.48 -26.07
C GLN A 204 0.57 26.84 -26.87
#